data_AF-A0A146LUZ5-F1
#
_entry.id   AF-A0A146LUZ5-F1
#
_cell.length_a   1.000
_cell.length_b   1.000
_cell.length_c   1.000
_cell.angle_alpha   90.00
_cell.angle_beta   90.00
_cell.angle_gamma   90.00
#
_symmetry.space_group_name_H-M   'P 1'
#
loop_
_entity.id
_entity.type
_entity.pdbx_description
1 polymer ?
#
loop_
_entity_poly.entity_id
_entity_poly.type
_entity_poly.pdbx_seq_one_letter_code
_entity_poly.pdbx_strand_id
1 'polypeptide(L)'
;SNEYGSSPDLSNFLANNQRQALMNMGVVDVYPFISPDKDHIQEYLNTPPAGIDPTLWRQAQNDNPDPEKFIPVPLLGFGEVRWRYNCQVEETRRHQAFLDQIADGISNLKSQNEESRLKILEYKHKVVDLEHRILKLMVKQQITRNIGVSLQPEEEVLRSQLDSIQSRLNSPQLSGKLTEMLTQIRLHKQEASQQDPDAYNMTLQMQQEIKQFLAMQQSGIKSLMDIMQGDMEDMKKVEAELNKSLKQKN
;
A
#
# COMPACT_ATOMS: atom_id res chain seq x y z
N SER A 1 -1.04 22.67 -1.65
CA SER A 1 -2.49 22.40 -1.57
C SER A 1 -3.06 23.12 -0.37
N ASN A 2 -3.60 24.32 -0.57
CA ASN A 2 -4.43 25.01 0.42
C ASN A 2 -5.76 25.30 -0.28
N GLU A 3 -6.75 24.45 -0.04
CA GLU A 3 -8.16 24.64 -0.44
C GLU A 3 -8.92 25.53 0.55
N TYR A 4 -8.21 26.40 1.27
CA TYR A 4 -8.82 27.48 2.03
C TYR A 4 -8.76 28.71 1.12
N GLY A 5 -9.92 29.33 0.85
CA GLY A 5 -10.01 30.55 0.05
C GLY A 5 -8.95 31.56 0.48
N SER A 6 -8.45 32.35 -0.48
CA SER A 6 -7.30 33.23 -0.26
C SER A 6 -7.50 34.05 1.03
N SER A 7 -6.51 34.05 1.93
CA SER A 7 -6.51 34.84 3.16
C SER A 7 -7.03 36.28 2.99
N PRO A 8 -6.68 37.03 1.91
CA PRO A 8 -7.29 38.32 1.61
C PRO A 8 -8.79 38.28 1.28
N ASP A 9 -9.28 37.26 0.58
CA ASP A 9 -10.71 37.11 0.26
C ASP A 9 -11.52 36.85 1.52
N LEU A 10 -11.00 36.02 2.43
CA LEU A 10 -11.60 35.77 3.73
C LEU A 10 -11.59 37.03 4.59
N SER A 11 -10.47 37.76 4.64
CA SER A 11 -10.39 39.03 5.37
C SER A 11 -11.37 40.06 4.83
N ASN A 12 -11.50 40.16 3.50
CA ASN A 12 -12.47 41.05 2.85
C ASN A 12 -13.91 40.64 3.16
N PHE A 13 -14.21 39.34 3.13
CA PHE A 13 -15.52 38.83 3.52
C PHE A 13 -15.85 39.15 4.98
N LEU A 14 -14.91 38.94 5.90
CA LEU A 14 -15.08 39.21 7.32
C LEU A 14 -15.23 40.72 7.60
N ALA A 15 -14.41 41.54 6.96
CA ALA A 15 -14.40 43.00 7.13
C ALA A 15 -15.61 43.71 6.52
N ASN A 16 -16.24 43.13 5.49
CA ASN A 16 -17.36 43.74 4.79
C ASN A 16 -18.72 43.10 5.13
N ASN A 17 -18.82 41.77 5.14
CA ASN A 17 -20.10 41.07 5.28
C ASN A 17 -20.41 40.64 6.72
N GLN A 18 -19.41 40.45 7.57
CA GLN A 18 -19.59 39.98 8.96
C GLN A 18 -19.13 41.00 10.01
N ARG A 19 -18.82 42.24 9.60
CA ARG A 19 -18.23 43.27 10.47
C ARG A 19 -19.04 43.54 11.74
N GLN A 20 -20.37 43.66 11.61
CA GLN A 20 -21.24 43.95 12.76
C GLN A 20 -21.29 42.80 13.75
N ALA A 21 -21.31 41.55 13.26
CA ALA A 21 -21.25 40.37 14.12
C ALA A 21 -19.91 40.28 14.85
N LEU A 22 -18.80 40.57 14.16
CA LEU A 22 -17.45 40.61 14.73
C LEU A 22 -17.28 41.72 15.78
N MET A 23 -17.83 42.92 15.53
CA MET A 23 -17.82 44.03 16.49
C MET A 23 -18.62 43.70 17.76
N ASN A 24 -19.76 43.01 17.64
CA ASN A 24 -20.53 42.54 18.79
C ASN A 24 -19.78 41.49 19.62
N MET A 25 -18.82 40.78 19.00
CA MET A 25 -17.91 39.85 19.67
C MET A 25 -16.62 40.53 20.17
N GLY A 26 -16.49 41.85 20.02
CA GLY A 26 -15.34 42.63 20.50
C GLY A 26 -14.12 42.65 19.56
N VAL A 27 -14.27 42.17 18.31
CA VAL A 27 -13.20 42.24 17.30
C VAL A 27 -13.16 43.65 16.69
N VAL A 28 -12.01 44.32 16.83
CA VAL A 28 -11.82 45.70 16.39
C VAL A 28 -11.36 45.76 14.93
N ASP A 29 -10.35 44.96 14.57
CA ASP A 29 -9.76 44.93 13.24
C ASP A 29 -9.43 43.49 12.80
N VAL A 30 -9.48 43.26 11.48
CA VAL A 30 -9.14 42.00 10.83
C VAL A 30 -8.07 42.28 9.79
N TYR A 31 -6.95 41.57 9.89
CA TYR A 31 -5.85 41.67 8.93
C TYR A 31 -5.64 40.33 8.24
N PRO A 32 -5.45 40.32 6.91
CA PRO A 32 -5.11 39.10 6.21
C PRO A 32 -3.68 38.70 6.57
N PHE A 33 -3.50 37.47 7.04
CA PHE A 33 -2.17 36.87 7.14
C PHE A 33 -1.80 36.33 5.76
N ILE A 34 -0.95 37.06 5.03
CA ILE A 34 -0.51 36.70 3.69
C ILE A 34 0.95 36.26 3.79
N SER A 35 1.27 35.11 3.19
CA SER A 35 2.67 34.75 2.95
C SER A 35 3.33 35.87 2.13
N PRO A 36 4.54 36.32 2.47
CA PRO A 36 5.16 37.43 1.77
C PRO A 36 5.27 37.12 0.26
N ASP A 37 4.75 38.03 -0.57
CA ASP A 37 4.82 37.91 -2.02
C ASP A 37 6.28 38.01 -2.50
N LYS A 38 6.58 37.56 -3.72
CA LYS A 38 7.94 37.60 -4.28
C LYS A 38 8.55 39.00 -4.21
N ASP A 39 7.76 40.02 -4.45
CA ASP A 39 8.20 41.43 -4.39
C ASP A 39 8.54 41.86 -2.96
N HIS A 40 7.74 41.45 -1.96
CA HIS A 40 8.01 41.72 -0.54
C HIS A 40 9.26 40.99 -0.05
N ILE A 41 9.47 39.75 -0.52
CA ILE A 41 10.69 38.98 -0.22
C ILE A 41 11.90 39.69 -0.85
N GLN A 42 11.80 40.15 -2.09
CA GLN A 42 12.90 40.89 -2.73
C GLN A 42 13.20 42.21 -2.02
N GLU A 43 12.18 42.95 -1.59
CA GLU A 43 12.37 44.18 -0.81
C GLU A 43 13.10 43.91 0.52
N TYR A 44 12.72 42.84 1.22
CA TYR A 44 13.38 42.39 2.44
C TYR A 44 14.84 41.97 2.20
N LEU A 45 15.14 41.27 1.10
CA LEU A 45 16.51 40.85 0.78
C LEU A 45 17.40 42.03 0.40
N ASN A 46 16.85 43.03 -0.30
CA ASN A 46 17.58 44.22 -0.73
C ASN A 46 17.91 45.18 0.43
N THR A 47 17.11 45.17 1.50
CA THR A 47 17.27 46.06 2.65
C THR A 47 17.88 45.31 3.84
N PRO A 48 19.18 45.50 4.15
CA PRO A 48 19.79 44.82 5.30
C PRO A 48 19.12 45.29 6.61
N PRO A 49 18.80 44.37 7.54
CA PRO A 49 18.22 44.72 8.83
C PRO A 49 19.12 45.66 9.64
N ALA A 50 18.50 46.51 10.47
CA ALA A 50 19.22 47.51 11.27
C ALA A 50 20.30 46.85 12.15
N GLY A 51 21.54 47.36 12.07
CA GLY A 51 22.67 46.87 12.86
C GLY A 51 23.45 45.70 12.25
N ILE A 52 23.11 45.24 11.03
CA ILE A 52 23.83 44.18 10.32
C ILE A 52 24.65 44.79 9.18
N ASP A 53 25.92 44.36 9.07
CA ASP A 53 26.78 44.76 7.96
C ASP A 53 26.18 44.28 6.62
N PRO A 54 25.98 45.18 5.62
CA PRO A 54 25.52 44.81 4.29
C PRO A 54 26.36 43.72 3.61
N THR A 55 27.66 43.62 3.92
CA THR A 55 28.51 42.56 3.35
C THR A 55 28.16 41.18 3.92
N LEU A 56 28.01 41.09 5.25
CA LEU A 56 27.59 39.88 5.94
C LEU A 56 26.17 39.45 5.52
N TRP A 57 25.27 40.41 5.31
CA TRP A 57 23.91 40.13 4.83
C TRP A 57 23.89 39.50 3.43
N ARG A 58 24.68 40.04 2.48
CA ARG A 58 24.82 39.43 1.14
C ARG A 58 25.48 38.06 1.21
N GLN A 59 26.45 37.88 2.10
CA GLN A 59 27.05 36.56 2.30
C GLN A 59 26.01 35.54 2.80
N ALA A 60 25.18 35.90 3.78
CA ALA A 60 24.10 35.02 4.26
C ALA A 60 23.06 34.68 3.18
N GLN A 61 22.84 35.57 2.21
CA GLN A 61 22.01 35.27 1.03
C GLN A 61 22.68 34.27 0.09
N ASN A 62 23.98 34.42 -0.15
CA ASN A 62 24.76 33.52 -1.00
C ASN A 62 24.93 32.14 -0.37
N ASP A 63 25.07 32.07 0.95
CA ASP A 63 25.23 30.83 1.72
C ASP A 63 23.90 30.11 1.98
N ASN A 64 22.79 30.62 1.44
CA ASN A 64 21.48 30.00 1.58
C ASN A 64 21.39 28.69 0.79
N PRO A 65 21.12 27.53 1.42
CA PRO A 65 21.07 26.23 0.73
C PRO A 65 19.89 26.09 -0.24
N ASP A 66 18.80 26.83 -0.05
CA ASP A 66 17.63 26.80 -0.94
C ASP A 66 16.98 28.20 -1.02
N PRO A 67 17.36 29.01 -2.03
CA PRO A 67 16.85 30.38 -2.21
C PRO A 67 15.36 30.48 -2.55
N GLU A 68 14.72 29.38 -3.01
CA GLU A 68 13.28 29.40 -3.30
C GLU A 68 12.44 29.19 -2.03
N LYS A 69 12.98 28.44 -1.07
CA LYS A 69 12.26 28.04 0.14
C LYS A 69 12.66 28.80 1.40
N PHE A 70 13.91 29.24 1.49
CA PHE A 70 14.45 29.87 2.69
C PHE A 70 14.86 31.32 2.42
N ILE A 71 14.75 32.13 3.47
CA ILE A 71 15.26 33.50 3.51
C ILE A 71 16.17 33.64 4.72
N PRO A 72 17.27 34.42 4.63
CA PRO A 72 18.08 34.71 5.79
C PRO A 72 17.26 35.52 6.79
N VAL A 73 17.29 35.10 8.05
CA VAL A 73 16.69 35.82 9.17
C VAL A 73 17.77 36.00 10.21
N PRO A 74 18.05 37.23 10.67
CA PRO A 74 19.09 37.45 11.65
C PRO A 74 18.74 36.85 13.02
N LEU A 75 19.77 36.57 13.80
CA LEU A 75 19.69 36.12 15.19
C LEU A 75 20.58 36.98 16.06
N LEU A 76 19.97 37.85 16.87
CA LEU A 76 20.66 38.80 17.72
C LEU A 76 20.64 38.32 19.18
N GLY A 77 21.79 37.79 19.62
CA GLY A 77 22.01 37.36 21.00
C GLY A 77 21.33 36.05 21.39
N PHE A 78 21.51 35.66 22.66
CA PHE A 78 21.04 34.36 23.17
C PHE A 78 19.51 34.25 23.29
N GLY A 79 18.80 35.37 23.40
CA GLY A 79 17.33 35.40 23.50
C GLY A 79 16.66 34.84 22.24
N GLU A 80 17.06 35.31 21.06
CA GLU A 80 16.50 34.85 19.79
C GLU A 80 16.93 33.42 19.44
N VAL A 81 18.15 33.03 19.81
CA VAL A 81 18.61 31.64 19.69
C VAL A 81 17.73 30.70 20.54
N ARG A 82 17.45 31.09 21.79
CA ARG A 82 16.54 30.33 22.66
C ARG A 82 15.11 30.28 22.09
N TRP A 83 14.62 31.38 21.53
CA TRP A 83 13.32 31.41 20.86
C TRP A 83 13.27 30.43 19.68
N ARG A 84 14.27 30.43 18.79
CA ARG A 84 14.34 29.45 17.69
C ARG A 84 14.43 28.01 18.18
N TYR A 85 15.18 27.75 19.25
CA TYR A 85 15.23 26.43 19.86
C TYR A 85 13.83 25.97 20.31
N ASN A 86 13.07 26.83 20.98
CA ASN A 86 11.70 26.52 21.38
C ASN A 86 10.79 26.25 20.17
N CYS A 87 10.92 27.03 19.09
CA CYS A 87 10.19 26.78 17.84
C CYS A 87 10.54 25.40 17.25
N GLN A 88 11.82 25.01 17.24
CA GLN A 88 12.24 23.70 16.76
C GLN A 88 11.68 22.55 17.60
N VAL A 89 11.64 22.72 18.92
CA VAL A 89 11.03 21.72 19.83
C VAL A 89 9.55 21.56 19.52
N GLU A 90 8.84 22.66 19.33
CA GLU A 90 7.41 22.63 19.01
C GLU A 90 7.12 22.02 17.63
N GLU A 91 7.88 22.38 16.60
CA GLU A 91 7.74 21.77 15.26
C GLU A 91 8.07 20.26 15.29
N THR A 92 9.12 19.87 16.01
CA THR A 92 9.47 18.45 16.19
C THR A 92 8.34 17.70 16.88
N ARG A 93 7.71 18.30 17.89
CA ARG A 93 6.54 17.72 18.57
C ARG A 93 5.36 17.54 17.61
N ARG A 94 5.09 18.52 16.74
CA ARG A 94 4.03 18.41 15.72
C ARG A 94 4.33 17.32 14.71
N HIS A 95 5.57 17.23 14.23
CA HIS A 95 6.00 16.16 13.33
C HIS A 95 5.86 14.79 13.97
N GLN A 96 6.24 14.63 15.25
CA GLN A 96 6.05 13.38 15.96
C GLN A 96 4.57 12.99 16.07
N ALA A 97 3.69 13.93 16.46
CA ALA A 97 2.27 13.67 16.54
C ALA A 97 1.66 13.26 15.19
N PHE A 98 2.14 13.85 14.10
CA PHE A 98 1.72 13.47 12.75
C PHE A 98 2.22 12.07 12.35
N LEU A 99 3.46 11.73 12.69
CA LEU A 99 4.01 10.39 12.48
C LEU A 99 3.24 9.33 13.28
N ASP A 100 2.87 9.63 14.52
CA ASP A 100 2.07 8.75 15.36
C ASP A 100 0.68 8.51 14.74
N GLN A 101 0.04 9.56 14.22
CA GLN A 101 -1.24 9.44 13.52
C GLN A 101 -1.12 8.56 12.26
N ILE A 102 -0.04 8.69 11.49
CA ILE A 102 0.21 7.83 10.33
C ILE A 102 0.42 6.38 10.78
N ALA A 103 1.20 6.16 11.85
CA ALA A 103 1.46 4.82 12.38
C ALA A 103 0.17 4.13 12.82
N ASP A 104 -0.72 4.86 13.50
CA ASP A 104 -2.06 4.38 13.87
C ASP A 104 -2.91 4.05 12.64
N GLY A 105 -2.87 4.90 11.61
CA GLY A 105 -3.52 4.64 10.32
C GLY A 105 -3.04 3.35 9.66
N ILE A 106 -1.73 3.11 9.64
CA ILE A 106 -1.12 1.88 9.11
C ILE A 106 -1.55 0.66 9.93
N SER A 107 -1.56 0.78 11.26
CA SER A 107 -1.98 -0.29 12.18
C SER A 107 -3.44 -0.70 11.93
N ASN A 108 -4.32 0.29 11.81
CA ASN A 108 -5.74 0.07 11.51
C ASN A 108 -5.94 -0.58 10.13
N LEU A 109 -5.24 -0.10 9.10
CA LEU A 109 -5.29 -0.70 7.76
C LEU A 109 -4.82 -2.16 7.79
N LYS A 110 -3.74 -2.45 8.52
CA LYS A 110 -3.24 -3.82 8.69
C LYS A 110 -4.27 -4.73 9.36
N SER A 111 -4.95 -4.24 10.41
CA SER A 111 -6.02 -4.98 11.08
C SER A 111 -7.20 -5.27 10.14
N GLN A 112 -7.67 -4.26 9.40
CA GLN A 112 -8.75 -4.41 8.42
C GLN A 112 -8.39 -5.35 7.27
N ASN A 113 -7.14 -5.33 6.82
CA ASN A 113 -6.64 -6.24 5.79
C ASN A 113 -6.68 -7.70 6.28
N GLU A 114 -6.28 -7.95 7.53
CA GLU A 114 -6.36 -9.29 8.12
C GLU A 114 -7.82 -9.77 8.26
N GLU A 115 -8.73 -8.90 8.71
CA GLU A 115 -10.16 -9.22 8.76
C GLU A 115 -10.72 -9.55 7.36
N SER A 116 -10.35 -8.75 6.35
CA SER A 116 -10.74 -8.97 4.97
C SER A 116 -10.20 -10.30 4.44
N ARG A 117 -8.95 -10.64 4.77
CA ARG A 117 -8.32 -11.92 4.41
C ARG A 117 -9.08 -13.11 5.00
N LEU A 118 -9.51 -13.02 6.25
CA LEU A 118 -10.32 -14.04 6.91
C LEU A 118 -11.70 -14.18 6.24
N LYS A 119 -12.37 -13.07 5.92
CA LYS A 119 -13.65 -13.09 5.17
C LYS A 119 -13.51 -13.71 3.78
N ILE A 120 -12.42 -13.40 3.07
CA ILE A 120 -12.13 -14.03 1.76
C ILE A 120 -11.98 -15.54 1.93
N LEU A 121 -11.28 -16.01 2.98
CA LEU A 121 -11.13 -17.43 3.24
C LEU A 121 -12.48 -18.09 3.56
N GLU A 122 -13.31 -17.46 4.39
CA GLU A 122 -14.66 -17.93 4.70
C GLU A 122 -15.52 -18.05 3.42
N TYR A 123 -15.50 -17.02 2.56
CA TYR A 123 -16.23 -17.05 1.29
C TYR A 123 -15.72 -18.11 0.35
N LYS A 124 -14.40 -18.36 0.28
CA LYS A 124 -13.84 -19.47 -0.50
C LYS A 124 -14.38 -20.82 -0.02
N HIS A 125 -14.44 -21.06 1.30
CA HIS A 125 -15.05 -22.27 1.84
C HIS A 125 -16.54 -22.38 1.49
N LYS A 126 -17.29 -21.28 1.65
CA LYS A 126 -18.72 -21.24 1.33
C LYS A 126 -19.01 -21.49 -0.15
N VAL A 127 -18.15 -21.01 -1.05
CA VAL A 127 -18.26 -21.29 -2.49
C VAL A 127 -18.13 -22.79 -2.74
N VAL A 128 -17.09 -23.44 -2.20
CA VAL A 128 -16.90 -24.90 -2.36
C VAL A 128 -18.10 -25.69 -1.81
N ASP A 129 -18.63 -25.29 -0.64
CA ASP A 129 -19.81 -25.92 -0.05
C ASP A 129 -21.07 -25.76 -0.92
N LEU A 130 -21.27 -24.56 -1.49
CA LEU A 130 -22.39 -24.27 -2.39
C LEU A 130 -22.25 -25.01 -3.71
N GLU A 131 -21.06 -25.04 -4.32
CA GLU A 131 -20.76 -25.81 -5.53
C GLU A 131 -21.09 -27.29 -5.32
N HIS A 132 -20.67 -27.87 -4.21
CA HIS A 132 -20.98 -29.25 -3.88
C HIS A 132 -22.49 -29.48 -3.64
N ARG A 133 -23.20 -28.55 -2.99
CA ARG A 133 -24.66 -28.63 -2.83
C ARG A 133 -25.39 -28.54 -4.16
N ILE A 134 -24.97 -27.62 -5.04
CA ILE A 134 -25.53 -27.46 -6.38
C ILE A 134 -25.30 -28.74 -7.19
N LEU A 135 -24.09 -29.29 -7.17
CA LEU A 135 -23.78 -30.56 -7.83
C LEU A 135 -24.68 -31.68 -7.35
N LYS A 136 -24.88 -31.83 -6.02
CA LYS A 136 -25.81 -32.83 -5.45
C LYS A 136 -27.25 -32.63 -5.93
N LEU A 137 -27.73 -31.40 -6.02
CA LEU A 137 -29.07 -31.10 -6.52
C LEU A 137 -29.19 -31.42 -8.01
N MET A 138 -28.20 -31.04 -8.82
CA MET A 138 -28.14 -31.38 -10.25
C MET A 138 -28.17 -32.89 -10.48
N VAL A 139 -27.38 -33.66 -9.71
CA VAL A 139 -27.39 -35.12 -9.77
C VAL A 139 -28.76 -35.69 -9.42
N LYS A 140 -29.39 -35.24 -8.33
CA LYS A 140 -30.74 -35.70 -7.95
C LYS A 140 -31.80 -35.35 -9.00
N GLN A 141 -31.71 -34.16 -9.58
CA GLN A 141 -32.62 -33.72 -10.63
C GLN A 141 -32.47 -34.59 -11.88
N GLN A 142 -31.23 -34.87 -12.28
CA GLN A 142 -30.94 -35.71 -13.45
C GLN A 142 -31.45 -37.14 -13.25
N ILE A 143 -31.21 -37.72 -12.07
CA ILE A 143 -31.73 -39.05 -11.71
C ILE A 143 -33.26 -39.04 -11.80
N THR A 144 -33.93 -38.06 -11.18
CA THR A 144 -35.40 -37.98 -11.15
C THR A 144 -36.00 -37.84 -12.55
N ARG A 145 -35.35 -37.06 -13.42
CA ARG A 145 -35.78 -36.87 -14.81
C ARG A 145 -35.61 -38.13 -15.66
N ASN A 146 -34.57 -38.92 -15.41
CA ASN A 146 -34.23 -40.09 -16.21
C ASN A 146 -34.74 -41.42 -15.62
N ILE A 147 -35.63 -41.38 -14.63
CA ILE A 147 -36.25 -42.61 -14.09
C ILE A 147 -37.02 -43.32 -15.22
N GLY A 148 -36.66 -44.57 -15.48
CA GLY A 148 -37.30 -45.41 -16.52
C GLY A 148 -36.80 -45.15 -17.94
N VAL A 149 -35.82 -44.27 -18.13
CA VAL A 149 -35.13 -44.08 -19.42
C VAL A 149 -33.90 -44.99 -19.47
N SER A 150 -33.62 -45.59 -20.62
CA SER A 150 -32.38 -46.35 -20.81
C SER A 150 -31.17 -45.43 -20.76
N LEU A 151 -30.05 -45.95 -20.26
CA LEU A 151 -28.79 -45.22 -20.15
C LEU A 151 -28.37 -44.67 -21.53
N GLN A 152 -28.03 -43.39 -21.56
CA GLN A 152 -27.57 -42.72 -22.79
C GLN A 152 -26.07 -42.98 -23.02
N PRO A 153 -25.59 -42.96 -24.28
CA PRO A 153 -24.18 -43.19 -24.58
C PRO A 153 -23.26 -42.14 -23.92
N GLU A 154 -23.72 -40.89 -23.75
CA GLU A 154 -22.98 -39.84 -23.04
C GLU A 154 -22.83 -40.15 -21.55
N GLU A 155 -23.85 -40.75 -20.92
CA GLU A 155 -23.80 -41.16 -19.51
C GLU A 155 -22.82 -42.33 -19.29
N GLU A 156 -22.73 -43.25 -20.24
CA GLU A 156 -21.76 -44.37 -20.17
C GLU A 156 -20.31 -43.87 -20.30
N VAL A 157 -20.06 -42.86 -21.14
CA VAL A 157 -18.74 -42.20 -21.21
C VAL A 157 -18.39 -41.54 -19.87
N LEU A 158 -19.32 -40.80 -19.28
CA LEU A 158 -19.11 -40.14 -17.99
C LEU A 158 -18.87 -41.17 -16.86
N ARG A 159 -19.62 -42.27 -16.86
CA ARG A 159 -19.43 -43.38 -15.93
C ARG A 159 -18.02 -43.99 -16.05
N SER A 160 -17.58 -44.30 -17.25
CA SER A 160 -16.24 -44.84 -17.50
C SER A 160 -15.14 -43.89 -17.00
N GLN A 161 -15.31 -42.58 -17.20
CA GLN A 161 -14.38 -41.58 -16.66
C GLN A 161 -14.36 -41.59 -15.12
N LEU A 162 -15.52 -41.62 -14.46
CA LEU A 162 -15.62 -41.67 -13.01
C LEU A 162 -15.02 -42.96 -12.42
N ASP A 163 -15.27 -44.11 -13.05
CA ASP A 163 -14.68 -45.39 -12.64
C ASP A 163 -13.15 -45.38 -12.77
N SER A 164 -12.62 -44.75 -13.83
CA SER A 164 -11.18 -44.57 -14.01
C SER A 164 -10.55 -43.71 -12.91
N ILE A 165 -11.24 -42.63 -12.50
CA ILE A 165 -10.79 -41.74 -11.43
C ILE A 165 -10.84 -42.48 -10.09
N GLN A 166 -11.92 -43.20 -9.82
CA GLN A 166 -12.10 -43.95 -8.58
C GLN A 166 -11.07 -45.07 -8.43
N SER A 167 -10.76 -45.78 -9.52
CA SER A 167 -9.69 -46.80 -9.55
C SER A 167 -8.31 -46.20 -9.24
N ARG A 168 -7.99 -45.03 -9.80
CA ARG A 168 -6.74 -44.32 -9.51
C ARG A 168 -6.66 -43.85 -8.07
N LEU A 169 -7.75 -43.32 -7.52
CA LEU A 169 -7.81 -42.83 -6.14
C LEU A 169 -7.67 -43.97 -5.12
N ASN A 170 -8.30 -45.10 -5.39
CA ASN A 170 -8.24 -46.30 -4.54
C ASN A 170 -6.97 -47.14 -4.79
N SER A 171 -6.05 -46.67 -5.64
CA SER A 171 -4.81 -47.37 -5.90
C SER A 171 -3.95 -47.43 -4.64
N PRO A 172 -3.47 -48.62 -4.22
CA PRO A 172 -2.58 -48.74 -3.06
C PRO A 172 -1.26 -47.99 -3.25
N GLN A 173 -0.89 -47.67 -4.49
CA GLN A 173 0.29 -46.87 -4.81
C GLN A 173 0.18 -45.43 -4.27
N LEU A 174 -1.01 -44.81 -4.36
CA LEU A 174 -1.24 -43.46 -3.86
C LEU A 174 -1.18 -43.44 -2.33
N SER A 175 -1.85 -44.39 -1.67
CA SER A 175 -1.82 -44.53 -0.21
C SER A 175 -0.41 -44.83 0.30
N GLY A 176 0.35 -45.69 -0.39
CA GLY A 176 1.74 -46.00 -0.06
C GLY A 176 2.62 -44.75 -0.12
N LYS A 177 2.52 -43.98 -1.21
CA LYS A 177 3.29 -42.73 -1.38
C LYS A 177 2.93 -41.66 -0.36
N LEU A 178 1.66 -41.52 0.01
CA LEU A 178 1.24 -40.61 1.08
C LEU A 178 1.84 -41.02 2.43
N THR A 179 1.80 -42.32 2.73
CA THR A 179 2.37 -42.85 3.97
C THR A 179 3.89 -42.63 4.02
N GLU A 180 4.58 -42.88 2.90
CA GLU A 180 6.02 -42.63 2.76
C GLU A 180 6.36 -41.14 2.94
N MET A 181 5.61 -40.23 2.33
CA MET A 181 5.84 -38.79 2.51
C MET A 181 5.61 -38.36 3.97
N LEU A 182 4.58 -38.92 4.63
CA LEU A 182 4.32 -38.65 6.04
C LEU A 182 5.43 -39.20 6.95
N THR A 183 5.98 -40.37 6.66
CA THR A 183 7.12 -40.91 7.42
C THR A 183 8.38 -40.07 7.19
N GLN A 184 8.66 -39.65 5.96
CA GLN A 184 9.78 -38.73 5.64
C GLN A 184 9.65 -37.41 6.40
N ILE A 185 8.47 -36.78 6.41
CA ILE A 185 8.23 -35.54 7.18
C ILE A 185 8.49 -35.76 8.68
N ARG A 186 8.02 -36.89 9.21
CA ARG A 186 8.20 -37.22 10.63
C ARG A 186 9.67 -37.43 10.98
N LEU A 187 10.42 -38.13 10.14
CA LEU A 187 11.85 -38.37 10.31
C LEU A 187 12.64 -37.06 10.22
N HIS A 188 12.38 -36.23 9.21
CA HIS A 188 13.03 -34.91 9.09
C HIS A 188 12.78 -34.01 10.30
N LYS A 189 11.56 -34.03 10.86
CA LYS A 189 11.25 -33.28 12.08
C LYS A 189 12.03 -33.80 13.29
N GLN A 190 12.22 -35.12 13.37
CA GLN A 190 13.01 -35.74 14.44
C GLN A 190 14.50 -35.41 14.30
N GLU A 191 15.06 -35.48 13.09
CA GLU A 191 16.43 -35.07 12.78
C GLU A 191 16.67 -33.60 13.12
N ALA A 192 15.76 -32.70 12.71
CA ALA A 192 15.84 -31.28 13.03
C ALA A 192 15.77 -30.99 14.54
N SER A 193 15.09 -31.84 15.32
CA SER A 193 15.03 -31.72 16.79
C SER A 193 16.28 -32.25 17.48
N GLN A 194 17.10 -33.04 16.79
CA GLN A 194 18.36 -33.62 17.29
C GLN A 194 19.59 -32.81 16.87
N GLN A 195 19.43 -31.80 16.00
CA GLN A 195 20.51 -30.87 15.67
C GLN A 195 20.87 -30.02 16.89
N ASP A 196 22.18 -29.91 17.14
CA ASP A 196 22.75 -29.13 18.23
C ASP A 196 22.37 -27.64 18.07
N PRO A 197 21.66 -27.02 19.03
CA PRO A 197 21.24 -25.61 18.93
C PRO A 197 22.40 -24.63 18.79
N ASP A 198 23.66 -25.04 19.04
CA ASP A 198 24.85 -24.20 18.88
C ASP A 198 25.62 -24.41 17.55
N ALA A 199 25.20 -25.37 16.71
CA ALA A 199 25.82 -25.61 15.41
C ALA A 199 25.24 -24.66 14.35
N TYR A 200 25.90 -23.51 14.15
CA TYR A 200 25.58 -22.43 13.20
C TYR A 200 24.46 -21.46 13.62
N ASN A 201 24.80 -20.59 14.57
CA ASN A 201 23.99 -19.42 14.89
C ASN A 201 24.27 -18.33 13.84
N MET A 202 23.35 -18.15 12.89
CA MET A 202 23.42 -17.03 11.93
C MET A 202 23.41 -15.71 12.72
N THR A 203 24.44 -14.88 12.55
CA THR A 203 24.51 -13.58 13.24
C THR A 203 23.36 -12.68 12.81
N LEU A 204 22.87 -11.84 13.73
CA LEU A 204 21.76 -10.92 13.46
C LEU A 204 22.06 -9.98 12.27
N GLN A 205 23.33 -9.59 12.10
CA GLN A 205 23.78 -8.78 10.96
C GLN A 205 23.67 -9.54 9.63
N MET A 206 24.12 -10.80 9.58
CA MET A 206 23.98 -11.62 8.38
C MET A 206 22.50 -11.87 8.04
N GLN A 207 21.63 -12.01 9.04
CA GLN A 207 20.17 -12.09 8.82
C GLN A 207 19.62 -10.81 8.18
N GLN A 208 20.07 -9.63 8.62
CA GLN A 208 19.62 -8.35 8.06
C GLN A 208 20.07 -8.18 6.61
N GLU A 209 21.32 -8.52 6.30
CA GLU A 209 21.87 -8.48 4.93
C GLU A 209 21.11 -9.42 4.00
N ILE A 210 20.88 -10.67 4.44
CA ILE A 210 20.08 -11.65 3.69
C ILE A 210 18.66 -11.12 3.47
N LYS A 211 18.03 -10.54 4.50
CA LYS A 211 16.68 -9.97 4.38
C LYS A 211 16.64 -8.84 3.36
N GLN A 212 17.62 -7.94 3.38
CA GLN A 212 17.70 -6.83 2.42
C GLN A 212 17.89 -7.35 0.99
N PHE A 213 18.79 -8.32 0.79
CA PHE A 213 19.02 -8.93 -0.51
C PHE A 213 17.77 -9.66 -1.03
N LEU A 214 17.09 -10.43 -0.18
CA LEU A 214 15.84 -11.10 -0.54
C LEU A 214 14.72 -10.09 -0.87
N ALA A 215 14.63 -8.97 -0.15
CA ALA A 215 13.66 -7.92 -0.45
C ALA A 215 13.92 -7.28 -1.83
N MET A 216 15.20 -7.05 -2.16
CA MET A 216 15.59 -6.56 -3.49
C MET A 216 15.23 -7.56 -4.58
N GLN A 217 15.53 -8.85 -4.38
CA GLN A 217 15.15 -9.91 -5.32
C GLN A 217 13.63 -10.01 -5.49
N GLN A 218 12.87 -9.94 -4.40
CA GLN A 218 11.41 -9.97 -4.45
C GLN A 218 10.85 -8.78 -5.25
N SER A 219 11.40 -7.58 -5.07
CA SER A 219 11.02 -6.41 -5.87
C SER A 219 11.37 -6.58 -7.35
N GLY A 220 12.53 -7.15 -7.66
CA GLY A 220 12.94 -7.44 -9.03
C GLY A 220 12.02 -8.46 -9.71
N ILE A 221 11.71 -9.56 -9.02
CA ILE A 221 10.78 -10.58 -9.51
C ILE A 221 9.38 -10.02 -9.71
N LYS A 222 8.91 -9.16 -8.79
CA LYS A 222 7.60 -8.49 -8.95
C LYS A 222 7.57 -7.62 -10.20
N SER A 223 8.60 -6.81 -10.43
CA SER A 223 8.71 -5.99 -11.64
C SER A 223 8.70 -6.83 -12.93
N LEU A 224 9.45 -7.95 -12.94
CA LEU A 224 9.44 -8.88 -14.06
C LEU A 224 8.05 -9.52 -14.26
N MET A 225 7.36 -9.88 -13.18
CA MET A 225 6.00 -10.41 -13.24
C MET A 225 5.02 -9.39 -13.82
N ASP A 226 5.10 -8.12 -13.40
CA ASP A 226 4.25 -7.04 -13.89
C ASP A 226 4.49 -6.80 -15.40
N ILE A 227 5.75 -6.81 -15.85
CA ILE A 227 6.10 -6.72 -17.28
C ILE A 227 5.55 -7.92 -18.05
N MET A 228 5.81 -9.14 -17.58
CA MET A 228 5.32 -10.35 -18.25
C MET A 228 3.79 -10.41 -18.32
N GLN A 229 3.10 -9.91 -17.30
CA GLN A 229 1.65 -9.85 -17.29
C GLN A 229 1.13 -8.81 -18.30
N GLY A 230 1.77 -7.65 -18.38
CA GLY A 230 1.51 -6.64 -19.42
C GLY A 230 1.74 -7.19 -20.83
N ASP A 231 2.89 -7.83 -21.06
CA ASP A 231 3.24 -8.45 -22.35
C ASP A 231 2.23 -9.53 -22.74
N MET A 232 1.74 -10.33 -21.79
CA MET A 232 0.72 -11.35 -22.03
C MET A 232 -0.64 -10.73 -22.40
N GLU A 233 -1.01 -9.60 -21.79
CA GLU A 233 -2.21 -8.86 -22.15
C GLU A 233 -2.10 -8.24 -23.54
N ASP A 234 -0.94 -7.69 -23.89
CA ASP A 234 -0.70 -7.11 -25.22
C ASP A 234 -0.66 -8.19 -26.31
N MET A 235 -0.03 -9.34 -26.04
CA MET A 235 -0.09 -10.51 -26.92
C MET A 235 -1.53 -10.95 -27.20
N LYS A 236 -2.40 -10.98 -26.18
CA LYS A 236 -3.82 -11.31 -26.35
C LYS A 236 -4.55 -10.27 -27.22
N LYS A 237 -4.22 -8.98 -27.10
CA LYS A 237 -4.80 -7.92 -27.94
C LYS A 237 -4.36 -8.11 -29.40
N VAL A 238 -3.08 -8.37 -29.65
CA VAL A 238 -2.54 -8.63 -30.99
C VAL A 238 -3.19 -9.87 -31.61
N GLU A 239 -3.33 -10.96 -30.85
CA GLU A 239 -4.02 -12.18 -31.31
C GLU A 239 -5.49 -11.90 -31.68
N ALA A 240 -6.19 -11.11 -30.86
CA ALA A 240 -7.58 -10.73 -31.12
C ALA A 240 -7.72 -9.85 -32.38
N GLU A 241 -6.82 -8.89 -32.60
CA GLU A 241 -6.80 -8.03 -33.78
C GLU A 241 -6.45 -8.80 -35.06
N LEU A 242 -5.51 -9.75 -34.98
CA LEU A 242 -5.13 -10.61 -36.09
C LEU A 242 -6.31 -11.52 -36.49
N ASN A 243 -6.97 -12.14 -35.50
CA ASN A 243 -8.16 -12.96 -35.73
C ASN A 243 -9.33 -12.16 -36.32
N LYS A 244 -9.49 -10.89 -35.92
CA LYS A 244 -10.50 -9.99 -36.51
C LYS A 244 -10.17 -9.64 -37.96
N SER A 245 -8.90 -9.36 -38.27
CA SER A 245 -8.43 -9.05 -39.61
C SER A 245 -8.53 -10.24 -40.57
N LEU A 246 -8.29 -11.46 -40.08
CA LEU A 246 -8.48 -12.70 -40.85
C LEU A 246 -9.96 -12.96 -41.15
N LYS A 247 -10.86 -12.67 -40.22
CA LYS A 247 -12.31 -12.78 -40.41
C LYS A 247 -12.90 -11.72 -41.35
N GLN A 248 -12.22 -10.59 -41.58
CA GLN A 248 -12.64 -9.56 -42.54
C GLN A 248 -12.14 -9.80 -43.96
N LYS A 249 -11.16 -10.70 -44.15
CA LYS A 249 -10.59 -11.06 -45.46
C LYS A 249 -11.25 -12.28 -46.11
N ASN A 250 -12.08 -13.01 -45.37
CA ASN A 250 -12.92 -14.11 -45.86
C ASN A 250 -14.37 -13.65 -45.93
#